data_AF-A0A6B1GV32-F1
#
_entry.id   AF-A0A6B1GV32-F1
#
_cell.length_a   1.000
_cell.length_b   1.000
_cell.length_c   1.000
_cell.angle_alpha   90.00
_cell.angle_beta   90.00
_cell.angle_gamma   90.00
#
_symmetry.space_group_name_H-M   'P 1'
#
loop_
_entity.id
_entity.type
_entity.pdbx_description
1 polymer ?
#
loop_
_entity_poly.entity_id
_entity_poly.type
_entity_poly.pdbx_seq_one_letter_code
_entity_poly.pdbx_strand_id
1 'polypeptide(L)' 'MQSGTSNQALSVSNLKKTYSNGRIALKGVSFSVEEGDFYA' A
#
# COMPACT_ATOMS: atom_id res chain seq x y z
N MET A 1 -20.24 0.45 -20.55
CA MET A 1 -19.78 1.28 -19.42
C MET A 1 -18.40 0.77 -19.05
N GLN A 2 -17.36 1.26 -19.72
CA GLN A 2 -16.01 0.71 -19.56
C GLN A 2 -15.34 1.34 -18.34
N SER A 3 -14.94 0.45 -17.45
CA SER A 3 -14.30 0.64 -16.16
C SER A 3 -13.19 1.68 -16.20
N GLY A 4 -13.28 2.70 -15.33
CA GLY A 4 -12.14 3.56 -15.03
C GLY A 4 -11.07 2.71 -14.34
N THR A 5 -10.00 2.40 -15.04
CA THR A 5 -8.72 2.02 -14.42
C THR A 5 -8.30 3.21 -13.56
N SER A 6 -8.49 3.12 -12.25
CA SER A 6 -7.83 4.01 -11.32
C SER A 6 -6.33 3.83 -11.54
N ASN A 7 -5.66 4.86 -12.05
CA ASN A 7 -4.20 4.86 -12.24
C ASN A 7 -3.55 4.91 -10.85
N GLN A 8 -3.47 3.75 -10.20
CA GLN A 8 -2.77 3.58 -8.95
C GLN A 8 -1.27 3.40 -9.25
N ALA A 9 -0.45 4.39 -8.89
CA ALA A 9 0.99 4.31 -9.02
C ALA A 9 1.60 3.26 -8.10
N LEU A 10 1.05 3.12 -6.89
CA LEU A 10 1.47 2.14 -5.91
C LEU A 10 0.24 1.56 -5.22
N SER A 11 0.21 0.24 -5.06
CA SER A 11 -0.80 -0.45 -4.26
C SER A 11 -0.13 -1.45 -3.34
N VAL A 12 -0.42 -1.35 -2.04
CA VAL A 12 0.03 -2.24 -0.99
C VAL A 12 -1.21 -2.87 -0.36
N SER A 13 -1.24 -4.19 -0.27
CA SER A 13 -2.36 -4.93 0.34
C SER A 13 -1.88 -5.84 1.44
N ASN A 14 -2.52 -5.73 2.61
CA ASN A 14 -2.32 -6.60 3.78
C ASN A 14 -0.84 -6.78 4.17
N LEU A 15 -0.06 -5.70 4.12
CA LEU A 15 1.36 -5.73 4.43
C LEU A 15 1.57 -6.02 5.92
N LYS A 16 2.27 -7.12 6.19
CA LYS A 16 2.62 -7.58 7.53
C LYS A 16 4.13 -7.61 7.66
N LYS A 17 4.61 -7.11 8.79
CA LYS A 17 6.02 -7.16 9.13
C LYS A 17 6.18 -7.38 10.62
N THR A 18 6.97 -8.39 10.95
CA THR A 18 7.50 -8.62 12.30
C THR A 18 9.01 -8.55 12.20
N TYR A 19 9.63 -7.78 13.08
CA TYR A 19 11.10 -7.74 13.19
C TYR A 19 11.61 -9.05 13.81
N SER A 20 12.90 -9.34 13.63
CA SER A 20 13.53 -10.54 14.18
C SER A 20 13.43 -10.64 15.70
N ASN A 21 13.28 -9.51 16.40
CA ASN A 21 13.06 -9.45 17.85
C ASN A 21 11.60 -9.71 18.28
N GLY A 22 10.73 -10.15 17.36
CA GLY A 22 9.33 -10.43 17.65
C GLY A 22 8.41 -9.20 17.68
N ARG A 23 8.94 -7.98 17.52
CA ARG A 23 8.11 -6.77 17.49
C ARG A 23 7.33 -6.67 16.18
N ILE A 24 6.01 -6.54 16.27
CA ILE A 24 5.13 -6.31 15.12
C ILE A 24 5.31 -4.85 14.65
N ALA A 25 5.79 -4.69 13.43
CA ALA A 25 6.00 -3.39 12.79
C ALA A 25 4.76 -2.96 12.00
N LEU A 26 4.16 -3.90 11.26
CA LEU A 26 2.98 -3.66 10.42
C LEU A 26 1.98 -4.78 10.65
N LYS A 27 0.73 -4.43 10.95
CA LYS A 27 -0.36 -5.34 11.31
C LYS A 27 -1.40 -5.45 10.18
N GLY A 28 -0.96 -5.71 8.96
CA GLY A 28 -1.85 -5.87 7.81
C GLY A 28 -2.31 -4.53 7.23
N VAL A 29 -1.36 -3.67 6.88
CA VAL A 29 -1.64 -2.35 6.30
C VAL A 29 -2.00 -2.48 4.82
N SER A 30 -3.06 -1.80 4.39
CA SER A 30 -3.42 -1.66 2.98
C SER A 30 -3.44 -0.17 2.61
N PHE A 31 -2.87 0.18 1.47
CA PHE A 31 -2.69 1.56 1.03
C PHE A 31 -2.58 1.62 -0.50
N SER A 32 -3.07 2.70 -1.10
CA SER A 32 -2.94 2.96 -2.54
C SER A 32 -2.62 4.44 -2.77
N VAL A 33 -1.70 4.70 -3.70
CA VAL A 33 -1.35 6.05 -4.17
C VAL A 33 -1.79 6.19 -5.61
N GLU A 34 -2.40 7.31 -5.94
CA GLU A 34 -2.73 7.66 -7.32
C GLU A 34 -1.53 8.29 -8.04
N GLU A 35 -1.44 8.08 -9.36
CA GLU A 35 -0.42 8.74 -10.18
C GLU A 35 -0.53 10.27 -10.07
N GLY A 36 0.59 10.92 -9.72
CA GLY A 36 0.66 12.38 -9.53
C GLY A 36 0.61 12.85 -8.07
N ASP A 37 0.30 11.96 -7.12
CA ASP A 37 0.25 12.28 -5.68
C ASP A 37 1.53 11.83 -4.92
N PHE A 38 2.65 11.69 -5.62
CA PHE A 38 3.93 11.33 -5.01
C PHE A 38 4.69 12.59 -4.56
N TYR A 39 4.66 12.88 -3.25
CA TYR A 39 5.54 13.89 -2.62
C TYR A 39 6.58 13.18 -1.75
N ALA A 40 7.86 13.40 -2.05
CA ALA A 40 9.01 12.84 -1.33
C ALA A 40 9.47 13.76 -0.18
#